data_AF-A0A5E4G809-F1
#
_entry.id   AF-A0A5E4G809-F1
#
_cell.length_a   1.000
_cell.length_b   1.000
_cell.length_c   1.000
_cell.angle_alpha   90.00
_cell.angle_beta   90.00
_cell.angle_gamma   90.00
#
_symmetry.space_group_name_H-M   'P 1'
#
loop_
_entity.id
_entity.type
_entity.pdbx_description
1 polymer ?
#
loop_
_entity_poly.entity_id
_entity_poly.type
_entity_poly.pdbx_seq_one_letter_code
_entity_poly.pdbx_strand_id
1 'polypeptide(L)'
;MADTAVAEVPTRKARTNRRALKDKNPSGNEANIQAGKVSEPDPSPIQAVSQADLAKENHESLSQPRASPKKSKSKAAASKKQSKETQSSFEKDLQEMQEKLQEMRLEKEKTEELLKEKDEILKLKEEELETKGREQDKLQMELKKLQKLKEFKPTMAFPIVQSLNGKKNKGCPEKKRPAPPYVLWCKDQWNEIKKENPEAEFKEISNILGAKWKNVTAEEKKPYEERYQAEKEAYLQVTAKEKRESEAMHLLEEEHKQKTAMELLEQYLQFKQEAEKDNKKTKKEKDPLKPKQPMSAFFLFTNERRAALVAESKTVPEIAKITGEEWKNMTEKQKRPYEEMAKKNKEKYMQEMEVYKQTKEEEASSLKKEEEELMKLQKHEALQLLKKKEKTENIIKKTKEEQKKKKEEKKNADDPNKPKKPASSYILFSKEARKSLLEERPGTNSSTITALISVKWKELSEEERKPWNDKAAEAMEAYKKELEEYNKSVAASAAATSLC
;
A
#
# COMPACT_ATOMS: atom_id res chain seq x y z
N MET A 1 50.80 -47.08 -29.17
CA MET A 1 50.17 -47.49 -30.45
C MET A 1 48.78 -46.87 -30.41
N ALA A 2 48.52 -45.80 -31.15
CA ALA A 2 48.36 -45.78 -32.61
C ALA A 2 47.09 -46.56 -33.00
N ASP A 3 45.95 -45.89 -33.21
CA ASP A 3 45.45 -45.37 -34.52
C ASP A 3 44.43 -46.37 -35.11
N THR A 4 43.38 -46.04 -35.89
CA THR A 4 42.96 -44.81 -36.62
C THR A 4 41.40 -44.74 -36.60
N ALA A 5 40.70 -43.59 -36.65
CA ALA A 5 40.11 -42.87 -37.81
C ALA A 5 39.28 -43.73 -38.82
N VAL A 6 38.23 -43.28 -39.55
CA VAL A 6 37.67 -41.97 -40.03
C VAL A 6 36.11 -42.10 -39.95
N ALA A 7 35.14 -41.15 -40.02
CA ALA A 7 34.89 -39.80 -40.59
C ALA A 7 34.18 -38.86 -39.56
N GLU A 8 33.52 -37.69 -39.76
CA GLU A 8 32.79 -36.93 -40.82
C GLU A 8 31.45 -37.56 -41.35
N VAL A 9 30.24 -36.96 -41.43
CA VAL A 9 29.68 -35.58 -41.44
C VAL A 9 29.57 -34.90 -42.82
N PRO A 10 28.44 -34.21 -43.11
CA PRO A 10 28.56 -32.86 -43.68
C PRO A 10 27.47 -31.82 -43.26
N THR A 11 27.93 -30.72 -42.62
CA THR A 11 27.50 -29.30 -42.88
C THR A 11 26.08 -28.82 -42.46
N ARG A 12 25.72 -27.52 -42.32
CA ARG A 12 26.30 -26.14 -42.14
C ARG A 12 25.08 -25.24 -41.72
N LYS A 13 25.07 -24.06 -41.06
CA LYS A 13 25.90 -22.83 -40.89
C LYS A 13 25.86 -22.40 -39.38
N ALA A 14 26.78 -21.64 -38.78
CA ALA A 14 27.22 -20.23 -38.91
C ALA A 14 26.23 -19.17 -38.33
N ARG A 15 26.65 -18.12 -37.57
CA ARG A 15 28.01 -17.59 -37.31
C ARG A 15 28.14 -16.69 -36.04
N THR A 16 29.26 -16.84 -35.29
CA THR A 16 30.00 -15.86 -34.41
C THR A 16 29.27 -14.98 -33.36
N ASN A 17 29.66 -14.82 -32.08
CA ASN A 17 30.92 -14.81 -31.26
C ASN A 17 31.69 -13.48 -31.06
N ARG A 18 31.71 -13.03 -29.79
CA ARG A 18 32.79 -12.43 -28.95
C ARG A 18 33.86 -11.46 -29.53
N ARG A 19 33.74 -10.18 -29.12
CA ARG A 19 34.60 -9.41 -28.17
C ARG A 19 36.14 -9.25 -28.42
N ALA A 20 36.56 -8.06 -28.86
CA ALA A 20 37.83 -7.34 -28.54
C ALA A 20 37.60 -5.81 -28.78
N LEU A 21 38.11 -4.77 -28.09
CA LEU A 21 39.42 -4.36 -27.50
C LEU A 21 40.29 -3.45 -28.45
N LYS A 22 40.23 -2.10 -28.25
CA LYS A 22 41.19 -0.99 -28.58
C LYS A 22 41.90 -0.91 -29.98
N ASP A 23 42.37 0.22 -30.52
CA ASP A 23 42.80 1.52 -29.96
C ASP A 23 42.90 2.67 -31.02
N LYS A 24 42.91 3.95 -30.57
CA LYS A 24 43.57 5.17 -31.16
C LYS A 24 43.06 5.92 -32.44
N ASN A 25 43.44 7.21 -32.49
CA ASN A 25 43.15 8.26 -33.51
C ASN A 25 44.25 8.37 -34.61
N PRO A 26 44.00 9.12 -35.70
CA PRO A 26 44.57 10.47 -35.92
C PRO A 26 43.47 11.56 -36.06
N SER A 27 43.63 12.85 -35.70
CA SER A 27 44.55 13.91 -36.19
C SER A 27 44.23 14.40 -37.61
N GLY A 28 44.02 15.69 -37.89
CA GLY A 28 43.96 16.86 -36.98
C GLY A 28 43.95 18.22 -37.72
N ASN A 29 43.82 19.32 -36.95
CA ASN A 29 44.00 20.74 -37.33
C ASN A 29 43.03 21.32 -38.41
N GLU A 30 42.82 22.64 -38.59
CA GLU A 30 43.47 23.87 -38.07
C GLU A 30 42.44 24.94 -37.60
N ALA A 31 42.94 25.97 -36.87
CA ALA A 31 42.60 27.42 -36.96
C ALA A 31 41.13 27.97 -36.87
N ASN A 32 40.86 29.21 -36.47
CA ASN A 32 41.49 30.17 -35.53
C ASN A 32 40.54 31.40 -35.30
N ILE A 33 40.82 32.25 -34.30
CA ILE A 33 40.46 33.70 -34.19
C ILE A 33 39.01 34.18 -33.87
N GLN A 34 39.01 35.22 -33.03
CA GLN A 34 38.04 36.16 -32.43
C GLN A 34 36.67 36.58 -33.08
N ALA A 35 35.66 36.67 -32.19
CA ALA A 35 34.91 37.87 -31.71
C ALA A 35 34.07 38.84 -32.60
N GLY A 36 33.01 39.42 -31.99
CA GLY A 36 32.09 40.47 -32.49
C GLY A 36 30.68 40.34 -31.86
N LYS A 37 29.99 41.34 -31.28
CA LYS A 37 29.52 42.69 -31.76
C LYS A 37 28.58 42.62 -32.99
N VAL A 38 27.45 43.34 -33.12
CA VAL A 38 26.77 44.43 -32.36
C VAL A 38 25.22 44.29 -32.48
N SER A 39 24.48 45.14 -31.76
CA SER A 39 23.01 45.24 -31.61
C SER A 39 22.16 45.73 -32.82
N GLU A 40 20.83 45.51 -32.71
CA GLU A 40 19.71 46.39 -33.14
C GLU A 40 19.36 46.53 -34.67
N PRO A 41 18.13 46.98 -35.07
CA PRO A 41 17.16 47.82 -34.33
C PRO A 41 15.66 47.44 -34.28
N ASP A 42 14.92 48.29 -33.54
CA ASP A 42 13.48 48.70 -33.49
C ASP A 42 12.60 48.55 -34.77
N PRO A 43 11.24 48.76 -34.74
CA PRO A 43 10.40 49.24 -33.63
C PRO A 43 9.01 48.59 -33.36
N SER A 44 8.38 49.11 -32.30
CA SER A 44 6.97 49.09 -31.80
C SER A 44 5.91 49.51 -32.88
N PRO A 45 4.55 49.62 -32.63
CA PRO A 45 3.80 49.76 -31.35
C PRO A 45 2.34 49.19 -31.27
N ILE A 46 1.57 49.63 -30.23
CA ILE A 46 0.09 49.89 -30.15
C ILE A 46 -0.80 49.03 -29.20
N GLN A 47 -1.23 49.68 -28.10
CA GLN A 47 -2.53 49.63 -27.35
C GLN A 47 -3.06 48.29 -26.76
N ALA A 48 -3.50 48.20 -25.49
CA ALA A 48 -4.61 48.85 -24.74
C ALA A 48 -6.01 48.23 -25.08
N VAL A 49 -7.04 48.19 -24.22
CA VAL A 49 -7.50 49.17 -23.19
C VAL A 49 -8.33 48.50 -22.06
N SER A 50 -8.51 49.20 -20.92
CA SER A 50 -9.70 49.15 -20.00
C SER A 50 -9.98 47.85 -19.19
N GLN A 51 -10.62 47.83 -18.01
CA GLN A 51 -10.98 48.79 -16.94
C GLN A 51 -11.44 47.96 -15.70
N ALA A 52 -11.57 48.44 -14.46
CA ALA A 52 -11.30 49.73 -13.79
C ALA A 52 -10.74 49.42 -12.37
N ASP A 53 -10.93 50.11 -11.22
CA ASP A 53 -11.58 51.37 -10.79
C ASP A 53 -10.82 51.85 -9.51
N LEU A 54 -10.64 53.15 -9.24
CA LEU A 54 -11.42 54.04 -8.35
C LEU A 54 -11.68 53.52 -6.89
N ALA A 55 -11.44 54.31 -5.83
CA ALA A 55 -11.28 55.78 -5.76
C ALA A 55 -10.47 56.31 -4.53
N LYS A 56 -9.90 57.53 -4.68
CA LYS A 56 -9.72 58.61 -3.66
C LYS A 56 -8.76 58.34 -2.47
N GLU A 57 -8.13 59.34 -1.80
CA GLU A 57 -7.90 60.78 -2.07
C GLU A 57 -6.73 61.29 -1.18
N ASN A 58 -6.02 62.38 -1.57
CA ASN A 58 -5.52 63.43 -0.65
C ASN A 58 -4.81 64.65 -1.32
N HIS A 59 -5.20 65.84 -0.88
CA HIS A 59 -4.47 67.14 -0.81
C HIS A 59 -3.69 67.77 -2.00
N GLU A 60 -4.41 68.52 -2.84
CA GLU A 60 -4.63 69.98 -2.70
C GLU A 60 -3.46 70.92 -2.22
N SER A 61 -2.71 71.44 -3.21
CA SER A 61 -2.46 72.89 -3.51
C SER A 61 -1.48 73.83 -2.75
N LEU A 62 -1.10 74.92 -3.48
CA LEU A 62 -0.33 76.15 -3.13
C LEU A 62 1.22 76.03 -3.06
N SER A 63 2.06 76.96 -3.56
CA SER A 63 1.87 78.12 -4.48
C SER A 63 3.21 78.61 -5.10
N GLN A 64 3.16 79.47 -6.13
CA GLN A 64 4.31 80.07 -6.86
C GLN A 64 4.84 81.39 -6.18
N PRO A 65 5.78 82.24 -6.70
CA PRO A 65 6.49 82.26 -8.00
C PRO A 65 7.96 82.80 -8.09
N ARG A 66 8.50 82.78 -9.34
CA ARG A 66 9.32 83.82 -10.05
C ARG A 66 10.87 83.87 -10.01
N ALA A 67 11.38 84.21 -11.22
CA ALA A 67 12.51 85.09 -11.58
C ALA A 67 13.98 84.58 -11.57
N SER A 68 14.59 84.64 -12.77
CA SER A 68 16.05 84.80 -12.98
C SER A 68 16.45 86.29 -12.93
N PRO A 69 17.74 86.63 -12.73
CA PRO A 69 18.51 87.11 -13.88
C PRO A 69 20.01 86.71 -13.90
N LYS A 70 20.76 87.31 -14.84
CA LYS A 70 22.08 86.90 -15.36
C LYS A 70 23.28 87.32 -14.48
N LYS A 71 24.42 86.66 -14.75
CA LYS A 71 25.78 86.96 -14.26
C LYS A 71 26.21 88.43 -14.49
N SER A 72 27.06 88.94 -13.60
CA SER A 72 28.07 89.97 -13.90
C SER A 72 29.47 89.52 -13.39
N LYS A 73 30.52 90.34 -13.53
CA LYS A 73 31.93 89.87 -13.53
C LYS A 73 32.73 90.21 -12.26
N SER A 74 33.58 89.25 -11.85
CA SER A 74 34.96 89.42 -11.34
C SER A 74 35.29 90.46 -10.25
N LYS A 75 35.87 89.98 -9.13
CA LYS A 75 37.29 90.26 -8.78
C LYS A 75 37.85 89.36 -7.67
N ALA A 76 39.19 89.35 -7.58
CA ALA A 76 40.04 89.11 -6.41
C ALA A 76 39.81 87.89 -5.48
N ALA A 77 40.77 86.96 -5.53
CA ALA A 77 41.59 86.42 -4.43
C ALA A 77 41.04 86.21 -2.99
N ALA A 78 41.67 85.24 -2.30
CA ALA A 78 41.59 84.95 -0.86
C ALA A 78 40.40 84.10 -0.34
N SER A 79 40.22 82.90 -0.89
CA SER A 79 39.77 81.76 -0.06
C SER A 79 40.40 80.45 -0.53
N LYS A 80 41.28 79.86 0.30
CA LYS A 80 41.91 78.55 0.07
C LYS A 80 42.06 77.72 1.36
N LYS A 81 41.27 78.07 2.39
CA LYS A 81 41.21 77.37 3.68
C LYS A 81 39.80 76.83 3.97
N GLN A 82 38.77 77.67 3.87
CA GLN A 82 37.36 77.24 3.99
C GLN A 82 36.95 76.18 2.95
N SER A 83 37.48 76.25 1.72
CA SER A 83 37.13 75.29 0.66
C SER A 83 37.54 73.85 0.96
N LYS A 84 38.50 73.63 1.87
CA LYS A 84 38.96 72.28 2.24
C LYS A 84 38.16 71.71 3.42
N GLU A 85 37.66 72.56 4.30
CA GLU A 85 36.70 72.18 5.34
C GLU A 85 35.32 71.90 4.74
N THR A 86 34.85 72.69 3.77
CA THR A 86 33.56 72.40 3.11
C THR A 86 33.63 71.18 2.19
N GLN A 87 34.76 70.88 1.55
CA GLN A 87 34.94 69.60 0.85
C GLN A 87 34.96 68.41 1.83
N SER A 88 35.66 68.54 2.97
CA SER A 88 35.66 67.52 4.04
C SER A 88 34.26 67.32 4.66
N SER A 89 33.47 68.39 4.79
CA SER A 89 32.06 68.30 5.18
C SER A 89 31.24 67.57 4.12
N PHE A 90 31.30 68.01 2.85
CA PHE A 90 30.48 67.42 1.78
C PHE A 90 30.82 65.94 1.49
N GLU A 91 32.08 65.54 1.68
CA GLU A 91 32.50 64.14 1.55
C GLU A 91 32.02 63.29 2.75
N LYS A 92 31.91 63.87 3.95
CA LYS A 92 31.20 63.26 5.09
C LYS A 92 29.69 63.21 4.88
N ASP A 93 29.06 64.28 4.40
CA ASP A 93 27.62 64.32 4.10
C ASP A 93 27.26 63.26 3.05
N LEU A 94 28.13 63.05 2.05
CA LEU A 94 28.00 61.99 1.05
C LEU A 94 28.21 60.60 1.65
N GLN A 95 29.12 60.45 2.61
CA GLN A 95 29.36 59.18 3.29
C GLN A 95 28.23 58.83 4.27
N GLU A 96 27.71 59.78 5.05
CA GLU A 96 26.46 59.62 5.83
C GLU A 96 25.29 59.24 4.91
N MET A 97 25.17 59.86 3.73
CA MET A 97 24.13 59.51 2.76
C MET A 97 24.29 58.06 2.25
N GLN A 98 25.52 57.57 2.07
CA GLN A 98 25.78 56.17 1.68
C GLN A 98 25.53 55.20 2.84
N GLU A 99 25.98 55.51 4.05
CA GLU A 99 25.75 54.69 5.25
C GLU A 99 24.26 54.61 5.57
N LYS A 100 23.52 55.73 5.49
CA LYS A 100 22.05 55.77 5.62
C LYS A 100 21.33 55.00 4.51
N LEU A 101 21.87 54.97 3.29
CA LEU A 101 21.36 54.10 2.21
C LEU A 101 21.70 52.62 2.42
N GLN A 102 22.73 52.27 3.19
CA GLN A 102 22.98 50.89 3.63
C GLN A 102 22.09 50.50 4.81
N GLU A 103 21.89 51.41 5.77
CA GLU A 103 20.97 51.23 6.90
C GLU A 103 19.53 50.99 6.40
N MET A 104 19.00 51.85 5.52
CA MET A 104 17.70 51.67 4.87
C MET A 104 17.58 50.34 4.08
N ARG A 105 18.69 49.77 3.59
CA ARG A 105 18.69 48.45 2.93
C ARG A 105 18.65 47.31 3.94
N LEU A 106 19.44 47.38 5.01
CA LEU A 106 19.44 46.39 6.10
C LEU A 106 18.11 46.41 6.87
N GLU A 107 17.49 47.58 7.02
CA GLU A 107 16.16 47.74 7.63
C GLU A 107 15.05 47.19 6.71
N LYS A 108 15.18 47.37 5.39
CA LYS A 108 14.32 46.66 4.41
C LYS A 108 14.54 45.14 4.48
N GLU A 109 15.77 44.67 4.57
CA GLU A 109 16.09 43.24 4.61
C GLU A 109 15.53 42.57 5.87
N LYS A 110 15.70 43.19 7.05
CA LYS A 110 15.07 42.78 8.31
C LYS A 110 13.53 42.78 8.25
N THR A 111 12.91 43.77 7.61
CA THR A 111 11.45 43.82 7.48
C THR A 111 10.91 42.82 6.46
N GLU A 112 11.69 42.45 5.43
CA GLU A 112 11.37 41.35 4.51
C GLU A 112 11.55 39.97 5.19
N GLU A 113 12.53 39.82 6.08
CA GLU A 113 12.76 38.61 6.88
C GLU A 113 11.65 38.38 7.92
N LEU A 114 11.25 39.42 8.66
CA LEU A 114 10.09 39.41 9.57
C LEU A 114 8.75 39.16 8.84
N LEU A 115 8.66 39.47 7.54
CA LEU A 115 7.51 39.13 6.70
C LEU A 115 7.49 37.62 6.40
N LYS A 116 8.62 37.07 5.95
CA LYS A 116 8.78 35.63 5.68
C LYS A 116 8.54 34.78 6.93
N GLU A 117 9.05 35.19 8.09
CA GLU A 117 8.81 34.50 9.37
C GLU A 117 7.30 34.49 9.70
N LYS A 118 6.59 35.60 9.45
CA LYS A 118 5.13 35.66 9.63
C LYS A 118 4.37 34.79 8.62
N ASP A 119 4.81 34.73 7.37
CA ASP A 119 4.21 33.87 6.34
C ASP A 119 4.43 32.37 6.65
N GLU A 120 5.60 31.99 7.17
CA GLU A 120 5.88 30.64 7.64
C GLU A 120 5.04 30.28 8.89
N ILE A 121 4.89 31.20 9.85
CA ILE A 121 3.99 31.04 11.01
C ILE A 121 2.51 30.92 10.57
N LEU A 122 2.10 31.67 9.54
CA LEU A 122 0.76 31.58 8.96
C LEU A 122 0.51 30.20 8.34
N LYS A 123 1.48 29.72 7.55
CA LYS A 123 1.43 28.41 6.89
C LYS A 123 1.44 27.25 7.89
N LEU A 124 2.25 27.34 8.96
CA LEU A 124 2.22 26.35 10.05
C LEU A 124 0.86 26.32 10.76
N LYS A 125 0.21 27.48 10.94
CA LYS A 125 -1.17 27.54 11.47
C LYS A 125 -2.21 27.00 10.50
N GLU A 126 -2.02 27.17 9.20
CA GLU A 126 -2.90 26.60 8.17
C GLU A 126 -2.82 25.06 8.17
N GLU A 127 -1.62 24.50 8.29
CA GLU A 127 -1.41 23.04 8.46
C GLU A 127 -1.93 22.52 9.82
N GLU A 128 -1.79 23.30 10.90
CA GLU A 128 -2.38 23.00 12.21
C GLU A 128 -3.93 23.05 12.19
N LEU A 129 -4.52 23.95 11.39
CA LEU A 129 -5.97 24.03 11.18
C LEU A 129 -6.47 22.90 10.27
N GLU A 130 -5.73 22.53 9.23
CA GLU A 130 -6.13 21.42 8.34
C GLU A 130 -6.08 20.07 9.08
N THR A 131 -5.04 19.85 9.89
CA THR A 131 -4.93 18.65 10.74
C THR A 131 -6.05 18.60 11.79
N LYS A 132 -6.36 19.70 12.47
CA LYS A 132 -7.53 19.80 13.37
C LYS A 132 -8.86 19.60 12.64
N GLY A 133 -9.00 20.07 11.40
CA GLY A 133 -10.16 19.82 10.55
C GLY A 133 -10.34 18.32 10.27
N ARG A 134 -9.28 17.66 9.81
CA ARG A 134 -9.26 16.20 9.58
C ARG A 134 -9.54 15.40 10.87
N GLU A 135 -9.18 15.92 12.05
CA GLU A 135 -9.54 15.31 13.34
C GLU A 135 -10.99 15.57 13.75
N GLN A 136 -11.52 16.77 13.51
CA GLN A 136 -12.95 17.06 13.69
C GLN A 136 -13.81 16.20 12.74
N ASP A 137 -13.40 15.97 11.49
CA ASP A 137 -14.08 15.07 10.57
C ASP A 137 -14.05 13.61 11.06
N LYS A 138 -12.91 13.12 11.55
CA LYS A 138 -12.83 11.78 12.19
C LYS A 138 -13.78 11.69 13.39
N LEU A 139 -13.75 12.67 14.29
CA LEU A 139 -14.61 12.71 15.47
C LEU A 139 -16.09 12.87 15.10
N GLN A 140 -16.41 13.60 14.03
CA GLN A 140 -17.78 13.70 13.51
C GLN A 140 -18.23 12.39 12.86
N MET A 141 -17.35 11.69 12.13
CA MET A 141 -17.61 10.34 11.63
C MET A 141 -17.82 9.34 12.76
N GLU A 142 -17.06 9.45 13.86
CA GLU A 142 -17.24 8.59 15.03
C GLU A 142 -18.49 8.94 15.84
N LEU A 143 -18.79 10.22 16.05
CA LEU A 143 -20.09 10.66 16.57
C LEU A 143 -21.24 10.16 15.70
N LYS A 144 -21.11 10.18 14.37
CA LYS A 144 -22.12 9.67 13.43
C LYS A 144 -22.21 8.15 13.42
N LYS A 145 -21.12 7.41 13.69
CA LYS A 145 -21.15 5.95 13.98
C LYS A 145 -21.83 5.66 15.31
N LEU A 146 -21.49 6.38 16.37
CA LEU A 146 -22.04 6.20 17.72
C LEU A 146 -23.50 6.63 17.83
N GLN A 147 -23.87 7.73 17.17
CA GLN A 147 -25.25 8.17 16.98
C GLN A 147 -26.02 7.13 16.18
N LYS A 148 -25.49 6.60 15.06
CA LYS A 148 -26.09 5.45 14.39
C LYS A 148 -26.23 4.23 15.30
N LEU A 149 -25.25 3.91 16.15
CA LEU A 149 -25.35 2.80 17.13
C LEU A 149 -26.43 3.05 18.20
N LYS A 150 -26.67 4.31 18.57
CA LYS A 150 -27.65 4.73 19.60
C LYS A 150 -29.07 4.90 19.04
N GLU A 151 -29.18 5.28 17.76
CA GLU A 151 -30.42 5.36 16.99
C GLU A 151 -30.81 4.01 16.38
N PHE A 152 -29.85 3.10 16.19
CA PHE A 152 -30.07 1.67 15.96
C PHE A 152 -30.63 1.01 17.23
N LYS A 153 -31.87 1.38 17.57
CA LYS A 153 -32.74 0.58 18.42
C LYS A 153 -32.96 -0.75 17.69
N PRO A 154 -32.43 -1.88 18.17
CA PRO A 154 -32.69 -3.16 17.52
C PRO A 154 -34.13 -3.53 17.84
N THR A 155 -35.04 -3.41 16.87
CA THR A 155 -36.40 -4.02 16.95
C THR A 155 -36.31 -5.53 16.73
N MET A 156 -35.38 -6.15 17.45
CA MET A 156 -35.10 -7.57 17.56
C MET A 156 -34.74 -7.80 19.03
N ALA A 157 -35.77 -8.06 19.84
CA ALA A 157 -35.62 -8.34 21.27
C ALA A 157 -34.98 -9.72 21.48
N PHE A 158 -33.68 -9.84 21.17
CA PHE A 158 -32.89 -11.00 21.50
C PHE A 158 -32.65 -11.04 23.02
N PRO A 159 -33.08 -12.11 23.74
CA PRO A 159 -32.84 -12.21 25.16
C PRO A 159 -31.35 -12.35 25.43
N ILE A 160 -30.85 -11.63 26.43
CA ILE A 160 -29.49 -11.81 26.95
C ILE A 160 -29.42 -13.16 27.65
N VAL A 161 -28.98 -14.19 26.92
CA VAL A 161 -28.66 -15.49 27.50
C VAL A 161 -27.37 -15.35 28.29
N GLN A 162 -27.50 -15.25 29.61
CA GLN A 162 -26.36 -15.31 30.53
C GLN A 162 -25.62 -16.66 30.36
N SER A 163 -24.31 -16.63 30.63
CA SER A 163 -23.42 -17.78 30.41
C SER A 163 -23.86 -19.00 31.24
N LEU A 164 -24.28 -20.07 30.55
CA LEU A 164 -24.50 -21.38 31.14
C LEU A 164 -23.65 -22.43 30.42
N ASN A 165 -22.64 -22.96 31.11
CA ASN A 165 -21.92 -24.16 30.72
C ASN A 165 -22.86 -25.38 30.81
N GLY A 166 -23.67 -25.60 29.78
CA GLY A 166 -24.70 -26.64 29.77
C GLY A 166 -24.89 -27.29 28.40
N LYS A 167 -24.42 -28.55 28.28
CA LYS A 167 -24.78 -29.59 27.29
C LYS A 167 -25.13 -29.13 25.86
N LYS A 168 -24.29 -29.55 24.90
CA LYS A 168 -24.56 -29.46 23.44
C LYS A 168 -25.96 -29.98 23.08
N ASN A 169 -26.90 -29.09 22.78
CA ASN A 169 -28.14 -29.44 22.11
C ASN A 169 -28.00 -29.26 20.59
N LYS A 170 -28.69 -30.10 19.81
CA LYS A 170 -28.61 -30.10 18.35
C LYS A 170 -29.53 -29.03 17.75
N GLY A 171 -29.06 -28.38 16.69
CA GLY A 171 -29.90 -27.61 15.76
C GLY A 171 -30.16 -26.15 16.16
N CYS A 172 -29.54 -25.24 15.41
CA CYS A 172 -30.25 -24.01 15.05
C CYS A 172 -31.55 -24.42 14.29
N PRO A 173 -32.69 -23.75 14.48
CA PRO A 173 -33.91 -24.06 13.73
C PRO A 173 -33.77 -23.62 12.26
N GLU A 174 -33.03 -24.40 11.49
CA GLU A 174 -33.01 -24.36 10.03
C GLU A 174 -34.46 -24.38 9.54
N LYS A 175 -34.84 -23.38 8.73
CA LYS A 175 -36.24 -23.14 8.37
C LYS A 175 -36.78 -24.39 7.65
N LYS A 176 -37.70 -25.07 8.33
CA LYS A 176 -38.30 -26.31 7.84
C LYS A 176 -39.10 -26.00 6.58
N ARG A 177 -39.02 -26.91 5.60
CA ARG A 177 -39.82 -26.80 4.38
C ARG A 177 -41.32 -26.84 4.74
N PRO A 178 -42.17 -26.11 3.99
CA PRO A 178 -43.63 -26.12 4.19
C PRO A 178 -44.19 -27.54 4.24
N ALA A 179 -45.17 -27.75 5.11
CA ALA A 179 -45.83 -29.05 5.21
C ALA A 179 -46.74 -29.27 3.99
N PRO A 180 -46.69 -30.44 3.30
CA PRO A 180 -47.55 -30.70 2.15
C PRO A 180 -49.06 -30.55 2.47
N PRO A 181 -49.92 -30.33 1.46
CA PRO A 181 -51.35 -30.03 1.66
C PRO A 181 -52.07 -31.06 2.53
N TYR A 182 -51.80 -32.35 2.29
CA TYR A 182 -52.31 -33.47 3.10
C TYR A 182 -51.89 -33.37 4.57
N VAL A 183 -50.66 -32.95 4.87
CA VAL A 183 -50.14 -32.84 6.25
C VAL A 183 -50.75 -31.64 6.98
N LEU A 184 -51.00 -30.53 6.26
CA LEU A 184 -51.75 -29.38 6.79
C LEU A 184 -53.20 -29.77 7.10
N TRP A 185 -53.91 -30.37 6.13
CA TRP A 185 -55.27 -30.88 6.32
C TRP A 185 -55.33 -31.92 7.44
N CYS A 186 -54.35 -32.83 7.51
CA CYS A 186 -54.28 -33.82 8.58
C CYS A 186 -54.16 -33.16 9.95
N LYS A 187 -53.29 -32.16 10.10
CA LYS A 187 -53.09 -31.45 11.37
C LYS A 187 -54.38 -30.78 11.86
N ASP A 188 -55.17 -30.22 10.95
CA ASP A 188 -56.43 -29.55 11.29
C ASP A 188 -57.51 -30.58 11.65
N GLN A 189 -57.72 -31.60 10.80
CA GLN A 189 -58.74 -32.66 11.02
C GLN A 189 -58.40 -33.63 12.16
N TRP A 190 -57.13 -33.76 12.54
CA TRP A 190 -56.69 -34.60 13.65
C TRP A 190 -57.35 -34.19 14.97
N ASN A 191 -57.47 -32.88 15.21
CA ASN A 191 -58.04 -32.37 16.46
C ASN A 191 -59.54 -32.65 16.53
N GLU A 192 -60.25 -32.58 15.40
CA GLU A 192 -61.68 -32.88 15.35
C GLU A 192 -61.93 -34.39 15.48
N ILE A 193 -61.19 -35.25 14.77
CA ILE A 193 -61.37 -36.72 14.86
C ILE A 193 -60.96 -37.27 16.22
N LYS A 194 -59.96 -36.67 16.89
CA LYS A 194 -59.60 -37.00 18.28
C LYS A 194 -60.66 -36.51 19.29
N LYS A 195 -61.43 -35.48 18.95
CA LYS A 195 -62.55 -34.98 19.76
C LYS A 195 -63.83 -35.79 19.52
N GLU A 196 -64.04 -36.27 18.28
CA GLU A 196 -65.04 -37.29 17.93
C GLU A 196 -64.75 -38.64 18.62
N ASN A 197 -63.46 -39.01 18.75
CA ASN A 197 -63.01 -40.32 19.26
C ASN A 197 -61.91 -40.16 20.33
N PRO A 198 -62.25 -39.80 21.60
CA PRO A 198 -61.24 -39.49 22.63
C PRO A 198 -60.31 -40.64 23.02
N GLU A 199 -60.76 -41.89 22.89
CA GLU A 199 -59.98 -43.10 23.25
C GLU A 199 -59.32 -43.81 22.07
N ALA A 200 -59.57 -43.37 20.81
CA ALA A 200 -59.01 -44.03 19.63
C ALA A 200 -57.48 -43.89 19.56
N GLU A 201 -56.77 -44.96 19.19
CA GLU A 201 -55.31 -44.94 19.11
C GLU A 201 -54.83 -44.08 17.92
N PHE A 202 -53.60 -43.59 17.99
CA PHE A 202 -52.97 -42.77 16.93
C PHE A 202 -53.09 -43.43 15.54
N LYS A 203 -52.96 -44.76 15.46
CA LYS A 203 -53.08 -45.51 14.20
C LYS A 203 -54.50 -45.47 13.62
N GLU A 204 -55.52 -45.57 14.47
CA GLU A 204 -56.93 -45.60 14.08
C GLU A 204 -57.36 -44.23 13.57
N ILE A 205 -57.03 -43.17 14.32
CA ILE A 205 -57.23 -41.78 13.91
C ILE A 205 -56.51 -41.53 12.57
N SER A 206 -55.24 -41.91 12.44
CA SER A 206 -54.49 -41.79 11.18
C SER A 206 -55.15 -42.51 10.00
N ASN A 207 -55.72 -43.70 10.21
CA ASN A 207 -56.42 -44.45 9.17
C ASN A 207 -57.74 -43.79 8.76
N ILE A 208 -58.50 -43.28 9.73
CA ILE A 208 -59.73 -42.50 9.49
C ILE A 208 -59.42 -41.23 8.71
N LEU A 209 -58.33 -40.51 9.03
CA LEU A 209 -57.87 -39.38 8.23
C LEU A 209 -57.46 -39.76 6.81
N GLY A 210 -56.69 -40.84 6.64
CA GLY A 210 -56.30 -41.34 5.32
C GLY A 210 -57.51 -41.77 4.45
N ALA A 211 -58.59 -42.23 5.07
CA ALA A 211 -59.86 -42.52 4.41
C ALA A 211 -60.65 -41.24 4.10
N LYS A 212 -60.86 -40.34 5.09
CA LYS A 212 -61.55 -39.05 4.87
C LYS A 212 -60.86 -38.26 3.74
N TRP A 213 -59.52 -38.11 3.71
CA TRP A 213 -58.81 -37.36 2.65
C TRP A 213 -59.02 -37.90 1.23
N LYS A 214 -59.19 -39.22 1.05
CA LYS A 214 -59.48 -39.80 -0.27
C LYS A 214 -60.86 -39.38 -0.78
N ASN A 215 -61.82 -39.21 0.12
CA ASN A 215 -63.21 -38.88 -0.18
C ASN A 215 -63.51 -37.37 -0.16
N VAL A 216 -62.71 -36.57 0.56
CA VAL A 216 -62.73 -35.10 0.57
C VAL A 216 -62.69 -34.56 -0.87
N THR A 217 -63.57 -33.62 -1.17
CA THR A 217 -63.77 -33.08 -2.53
C THR A 217 -62.58 -32.23 -3.01
N ALA A 218 -62.49 -31.98 -4.32
CA ALA A 218 -61.45 -31.09 -4.87
C ALA A 218 -61.53 -29.67 -4.29
N GLU A 219 -62.74 -29.20 -3.99
CA GLU A 219 -63.02 -27.88 -3.42
C GLU A 219 -62.50 -27.75 -1.98
N GLU A 220 -62.69 -28.78 -1.15
CA GLU A 220 -62.14 -28.84 0.21
C GLU A 220 -60.61 -29.02 0.24
N LYS A 221 -60.02 -29.65 -0.77
CA LYS A 221 -58.55 -29.75 -0.91
C LYS A 221 -57.93 -28.41 -1.34
N LYS A 222 -58.64 -27.63 -2.16
CA LYS A 222 -58.19 -26.36 -2.76
C LYS A 222 -57.56 -25.38 -1.75
N PRO A 223 -58.18 -25.02 -0.60
CA PRO A 223 -57.58 -24.08 0.35
C PRO A 223 -56.30 -24.61 1.02
N TYR A 224 -56.11 -25.93 1.11
CA TYR A 224 -54.87 -26.52 1.65
C TYR A 224 -53.74 -26.54 0.60
N GLU A 225 -54.08 -26.72 -0.68
CA GLU A 225 -53.14 -26.55 -1.79
C GLU A 225 -52.71 -25.08 -1.93
N GLU A 226 -53.66 -24.15 -1.94
CA GLU A 226 -53.39 -22.70 -1.99
C GLU A 226 -52.53 -22.23 -0.79
N ARG A 227 -52.83 -22.68 0.43
CA ARG A 227 -51.98 -22.46 1.62
C ARG A 227 -50.57 -23.03 1.45
N TYR A 228 -50.44 -24.26 0.94
CA TYR A 228 -49.14 -24.90 0.72
C TYR A 228 -48.29 -24.16 -0.31
N GLN A 229 -48.85 -23.76 -1.45
CA GLN A 229 -48.12 -23.00 -2.46
C GLN A 229 -47.71 -21.62 -1.92
N ALA A 230 -48.59 -20.93 -1.18
CA ALA A 230 -48.25 -19.65 -0.54
C ALA A 230 -47.13 -19.77 0.52
N GLU A 231 -47.17 -20.78 1.39
CA GLU A 231 -46.11 -21.04 2.38
C GLU A 231 -44.79 -21.43 1.69
N LYS A 232 -44.86 -22.19 0.59
CA LYS A 232 -43.72 -22.58 -0.27
C LYS A 232 -43.10 -21.41 -1.01
N GLU A 233 -43.89 -20.49 -1.55
CA GLU A 233 -43.37 -19.26 -2.16
C GLU A 233 -42.75 -18.34 -1.11
N ALA A 234 -43.38 -18.16 0.04
CA ALA A 234 -42.80 -17.43 1.16
C ALA A 234 -41.47 -18.06 1.64
N TYR A 235 -41.39 -19.39 1.74
CA TYR A 235 -40.16 -20.12 2.07
C TYR A 235 -39.06 -19.91 1.02
N LEU A 236 -39.40 -19.94 -0.27
CA LEU A 236 -38.44 -19.70 -1.36
C LEU A 236 -37.97 -18.24 -1.38
N GLN A 237 -38.85 -17.27 -1.15
CA GLN A 237 -38.47 -15.86 -1.03
C GLN A 237 -37.55 -15.61 0.17
N VAL A 238 -37.87 -16.19 1.34
CA VAL A 238 -37.06 -16.07 2.56
C VAL A 238 -35.68 -16.71 2.37
N THR A 239 -35.60 -17.93 1.83
CA THR A 239 -34.31 -18.60 1.60
C THR A 239 -33.50 -17.97 0.46
N ALA A 240 -34.14 -17.35 -0.54
CA ALA A 240 -33.45 -16.54 -1.55
C ALA A 240 -32.89 -15.24 -0.95
N LYS A 241 -33.64 -14.58 -0.06
CA LYS A 241 -33.19 -13.39 0.67
C LYS A 241 -32.01 -13.72 1.59
N GLU A 242 -32.10 -14.78 2.39
CA GLU A 242 -31.01 -15.23 3.28
C GLU A 242 -29.73 -15.57 2.50
N LYS A 243 -29.84 -16.22 1.33
CA LYS A 243 -28.70 -16.44 0.44
C LYS A 243 -28.06 -15.11 0.00
N ARG A 244 -28.87 -14.17 -0.51
CA ARG A 244 -28.39 -12.85 -0.95
C ARG A 244 -27.77 -12.05 0.19
N GLU A 245 -28.30 -12.13 1.40
CA GLU A 245 -27.74 -11.48 2.60
C GLU A 245 -26.42 -12.14 3.02
N SER A 246 -26.31 -13.47 2.99
CA SER A 246 -25.06 -14.18 3.28
C SER A 246 -23.96 -13.94 2.24
N GLU A 247 -24.33 -13.83 0.96
CA GLU A 247 -23.43 -13.48 -0.16
C GLU A 247 -22.94 -12.04 -0.03
N ALA A 248 -23.83 -11.09 0.28
CA ALA A 248 -23.46 -9.71 0.55
C ALA A 248 -22.52 -9.56 1.76
N MET A 249 -22.78 -10.31 2.85
CA MET A 249 -21.88 -10.35 4.01
C MET A 249 -20.51 -10.93 3.68
N HIS A 250 -20.44 -11.99 2.85
CA HIS A 250 -19.17 -12.57 2.39
C HIS A 250 -18.36 -11.55 1.56
N LEU A 251 -19.01 -10.87 0.61
CA LEU A 251 -18.38 -9.85 -0.22
C LEU A 251 -17.84 -8.68 0.62
N LEU A 252 -18.58 -8.22 1.64
CA LEU A 252 -18.10 -7.18 2.56
C LEU A 252 -16.91 -7.65 3.40
N GLU A 253 -16.88 -8.92 3.83
CA GLU A 253 -15.74 -9.48 4.56
C GLU A 253 -14.50 -9.65 3.66
N GLU A 254 -14.68 -9.97 2.38
CA GLU A 254 -13.61 -9.99 1.38
C GLU A 254 -13.10 -8.58 1.02
N GLU A 255 -14.00 -7.60 0.86
CA GLU A 255 -13.64 -6.20 0.63
C GLU A 255 -12.83 -5.63 1.80
N HIS A 256 -13.26 -5.88 3.04
CA HIS A 256 -12.52 -5.44 4.23
C HIS A 256 -11.12 -6.06 4.30
N LYS A 257 -10.97 -7.37 3.99
CA LYS A 257 -9.65 -8.02 3.94
C LYS A 257 -8.76 -7.43 2.86
N GLN A 258 -9.30 -7.19 1.66
CA GLN A 258 -8.57 -6.53 0.57
C GLN A 258 -8.14 -5.11 0.93
N LYS A 259 -9.02 -4.34 1.59
CA LYS A 259 -8.72 -2.97 2.04
C LYS A 259 -7.60 -2.94 3.08
N THR A 260 -7.69 -3.75 4.14
CA THR A 260 -6.64 -3.85 5.17
C THR A 260 -5.31 -4.35 4.60
N ALA A 261 -5.35 -5.27 3.61
CA ALA A 261 -4.14 -5.72 2.92
C ALA A 261 -3.52 -4.63 2.02
N MET A 262 -4.34 -3.77 1.41
CA MET A 262 -3.87 -2.60 0.66
C MET A 262 -3.26 -1.54 1.59
N GLU A 263 -3.92 -1.22 2.70
CA GLU A 263 -3.47 -0.25 3.70
C GLU A 263 -2.11 -0.64 4.30
N LEU A 264 -1.91 -1.93 4.61
CA LEU A 264 -0.62 -2.45 5.07
C LEU A 264 0.48 -2.38 4.00
N LEU A 265 0.14 -2.57 2.73
CA LEU A 265 1.07 -2.43 1.61
C LEU A 265 1.46 -0.96 1.39
N GLU A 266 0.49 -0.05 1.47
CA GLU A 266 0.69 1.40 1.35
C GLU A 266 1.60 1.92 2.47
N GLN A 267 1.37 1.49 3.71
CA GLN A 267 2.25 1.79 4.85
C GLN A 267 3.69 1.27 4.67
N TYR A 268 3.87 0.07 4.10
CA TYR A 268 5.20 -0.47 3.79
C TYR A 268 5.92 0.34 2.68
N LEU A 269 5.17 0.81 1.67
CA LEU A 269 5.72 1.61 0.57
C LEU A 269 6.07 3.03 1.05
N GLN A 270 5.26 3.62 1.93
CA GLN A 270 5.54 4.88 2.63
C GLN A 270 6.88 4.81 3.38
N PHE A 271 7.07 3.78 4.22
CA PHE A 271 8.30 3.52 4.97
C PHE A 271 9.53 3.36 4.06
N LYS A 272 9.38 2.66 2.92
CA LYS A 272 10.43 2.54 1.90
C LYS A 272 10.84 3.89 1.32
N GLN A 273 9.87 4.71 0.92
CA GLN A 273 10.16 6.04 0.38
C GLN A 273 10.83 6.96 1.42
N GLU A 274 10.49 6.85 2.71
CA GLU A 274 11.12 7.62 3.78
C GLU A 274 12.59 7.21 3.97
N ALA A 275 12.89 5.90 4.01
CA ALA A 275 14.26 5.40 4.05
C ALA A 275 15.11 5.82 2.83
N GLU A 276 14.51 5.88 1.63
CA GLU A 276 15.18 6.39 0.43
C GLU A 276 15.37 7.91 0.46
N LYS A 277 14.38 8.68 0.94
CA LYS A 277 14.48 10.14 1.11
C LYS A 277 15.60 10.51 2.07
N ASP A 278 15.79 9.76 3.17
CA ASP A 278 16.89 9.99 4.11
C ASP A 278 18.26 9.66 3.54
N ASN A 279 18.38 8.60 2.73
CA ASN A 279 19.60 8.35 1.95
C ASN A 279 19.87 9.46 0.92
N LYS A 280 18.81 10.02 0.30
CA LYS A 280 18.94 11.10 -0.70
C LYS A 280 19.40 12.44 -0.09
N LYS A 281 19.17 12.67 1.22
CA LYS A 281 19.64 13.87 1.94
C LYS A 281 21.16 13.97 2.03
N THR A 282 21.88 12.85 2.07
CA THR A 282 23.35 12.82 2.30
C THR A 282 24.19 13.05 1.04
N LYS A 283 23.63 12.87 -0.16
CA LYS A 283 24.35 13.00 -1.44
C LYS A 283 23.78 14.08 -2.38
N LYS A 284 23.92 15.35 -2.01
CA LYS A 284 23.68 16.51 -2.91
C LYS A 284 24.82 16.67 -3.92
N GLU A 285 24.87 15.76 -4.88
CA GLU A 285 25.78 15.83 -6.04
C GLU A 285 25.42 17.06 -6.89
N LYS A 286 26.39 17.93 -7.17
CA LYS A 286 26.15 19.16 -7.93
C LYS A 286 25.98 18.81 -9.41
N ASP A 287 24.75 18.94 -9.91
CA ASP A 287 24.35 18.67 -11.28
C ASP A 287 25.36 19.23 -12.31
N PRO A 288 26.10 18.37 -13.04
CA PRO A 288 27.11 18.81 -14.00
C PRO A 288 26.54 19.51 -15.24
N LEU A 289 25.26 19.32 -15.55
CA LEU A 289 24.60 19.83 -16.74
C LEU A 289 23.93 21.19 -16.53
N LYS A 290 23.80 21.66 -15.27
CA LYS A 290 23.23 22.97 -14.98
C LYS A 290 24.06 24.09 -15.65
N PRO A 291 23.44 24.94 -16.50
CA PRO A 291 24.13 26.07 -17.13
C PRO A 291 24.79 27.00 -16.09
N LYS A 292 25.97 27.51 -16.43
CA LYS A 292 26.78 28.38 -15.56
C LYS A 292 26.42 29.84 -15.82
N GLN A 293 26.37 30.65 -14.75
CA GLN A 293 26.02 32.07 -14.86
C GLN A 293 26.95 32.83 -15.83
N PRO A 294 26.39 33.79 -16.60
CA PRO A 294 27.12 34.51 -17.63
C PRO A 294 28.06 35.54 -17.00
N MET A 295 29.22 35.74 -17.63
CA MET A 295 30.19 36.76 -17.20
C MET A 295 29.65 38.17 -17.47
N SER A 296 29.66 39.02 -16.44
CA SER A 296 29.33 40.44 -16.56
C SER A 296 30.36 41.21 -17.41
N ALA A 297 30.01 42.39 -17.92
CA ALA A 297 30.83 43.19 -18.83
C ALA A 297 32.27 43.43 -18.29
N PHE A 298 32.39 43.78 -17.02
CA PHE A 298 33.70 43.91 -16.35
C PHE A 298 34.49 42.59 -16.29
N PHE A 299 33.82 41.45 -16.13
CA PHE A 299 34.46 40.13 -16.12
C PHE A 299 34.86 39.64 -17.53
N LEU A 300 34.17 40.08 -18.57
CA LEU A 300 34.59 39.87 -19.97
C LEU A 300 35.86 40.68 -20.26
N PHE A 301 35.84 41.99 -19.98
CA PHE A 301 37.01 42.87 -20.13
C PHE A 301 38.21 42.39 -19.30
N THR A 302 37.99 42.02 -18.03
CA THR A 302 39.10 41.58 -17.17
C THR A 302 39.67 40.23 -17.58
N ASN A 303 38.92 39.32 -18.20
CA ASN A 303 39.51 38.12 -18.78
C ASN A 303 40.39 38.43 -19.99
N GLU A 304 39.95 39.33 -20.88
CA GLU A 304 40.70 39.72 -22.07
C GLU A 304 42.00 40.45 -21.70
N ARG A 305 41.95 41.43 -20.80
CA ARG A 305 43.15 42.13 -20.30
C ARG A 305 44.02 41.25 -19.41
N ARG A 306 43.45 40.33 -18.61
CA ARG A 306 44.23 39.33 -17.85
C ARG A 306 45.07 38.46 -18.78
N ALA A 307 44.54 38.03 -19.92
CA ALA A 307 45.31 37.22 -20.87
C ALA A 307 46.57 37.97 -21.37
N ALA A 308 46.43 39.25 -21.72
CA ALA A 308 47.56 40.10 -22.10
C ALA A 308 48.54 40.34 -20.93
N LEU A 309 48.03 40.72 -19.75
CA LEU A 309 48.87 41.06 -18.59
C LEU A 309 49.57 39.83 -17.98
N VAL A 310 49.03 38.62 -18.13
CA VAL A 310 49.71 37.35 -17.81
C VAL A 310 50.83 37.05 -18.82
N ALA A 311 50.63 37.34 -20.11
CA ALA A 311 51.71 37.23 -21.10
C ALA A 311 52.84 38.24 -20.84
N GLU A 312 52.53 39.40 -20.26
CA GLU A 312 53.48 40.37 -19.71
C GLU A 312 54.06 39.97 -18.33
N SER A 313 53.81 38.75 -17.85
CA SER A 313 54.34 38.17 -16.60
C SER A 313 53.95 38.86 -15.28
N LYS A 314 52.91 39.70 -15.28
CA LYS A 314 52.43 40.41 -14.08
C LYS A 314 51.68 39.48 -13.12
N THR A 315 51.74 39.72 -11.81
CA THR A 315 51.09 38.83 -10.83
C THR A 315 49.58 39.07 -10.76
N VAL A 316 48.82 38.01 -10.44
CA VAL A 316 47.34 38.05 -10.40
C VAL A 316 46.74 39.23 -9.60
N PRO A 317 47.24 39.63 -8.42
CA PRO A 317 46.70 40.80 -7.71
C PRO A 317 47.07 42.15 -8.35
N GLU A 318 48.20 42.27 -9.04
CA GLU A 318 48.58 43.48 -9.79
C GLU A 318 47.68 43.63 -11.02
N ILE A 319 47.43 42.53 -11.74
CA ILE A 319 46.48 42.47 -12.85
C ILE A 319 45.11 42.97 -12.41
N ALA A 320 44.62 42.52 -11.25
CA ALA A 320 43.32 42.94 -10.72
C ALA A 320 43.23 44.45 -10.46
N LYS A 321 44.31 45.08 -9.95
CA LYS A 321 44.39 46.54 -9.75
C LYS A 321 44.39 47.28 -11.09
N ILE A 322 45.35 46.97 -11.97
CA ILE A 322 45.52 47.59 -13.29
C ILE A 322 44.19 47.56 -14.06
N THR A 323 43.55 46.39 -14.12
CA THR A 323 42.34 46.22 -14.92
C THR A 323 41.10 46.85 -14.27
N GLY A 324 41.07 46.97 -12.95
CA GLY A 324 40.03 47.74 -12.23
C GLY A 324 40.13 49.24 -12.51
N GLU A 325 41.34 49.78 -12.51
CA GLU A 325 41.63 51.19 -12.82
C GLU A 325 41.38 51.51 -14.30
N GLU A 326 41.80 50.64 -15.23
CA GLU A 326 41.47 50.75 -16.64
C GLU A 326 39.95 50.76 -16.87
N TRP A 327 39.20 49.82 -16.28
CA TRP A 327 37.73 49.81 -16.42
C TRP A 327 37.09 51.06 -15.83
N LYS A 328 37.57 51.57 -14.69
CA LYS A 328 37.06 52.83 -14.12
C LYS A 328 37.26 54.00 -15.09
N ASN A 329 38.44 54.09 -15.72
CA ASN A 329 38.82 55.18 -16.61
C ASN A 329 38.30 55.03 -18.06
N MET A 330 37.89 53.84 -18.50
CA MET A 330 37.31 53.64 -19.84
C MET A 330 36.00 54.43 -20.02
N THR A 331 35.86 55.09 -21.17
CA THR A 331 34.63 55.78 -21.55
C THR A 331 33.51 54.80 -21.86
N GLU A 332 32.25 55.26 -21.75
CA GLU A 332 31.06 54.45 -22.04
C GLU A 332 31.09 53.81 -23.45
N LYS A 333 31.61 54.53 -24.46
CA LYS A 333 31.81 54.01 -25.82
C LYS A 333 32.75 52.79 -25.88
N GLN A 334 33.71 52.69 -24.96
CA GLN A 334 34.62 51.55 -24.83
C GLN A 334 34.03 50.43 -23.96
N LYS A 335 33.01 50.72 -23.14
CA LYS A 335 32.30 49.74 -22.29
C LYS A 335 31.17 49.02 -23.03
N ARG A 336 30.41 49.74 -23.86
CA ARG A 336 29.36 49.20 -24.76
C ARG A 336 29.66 47.83 -25.38
N PRO A 337 30.82 47.56 -26.03
CA PRO A 337 31.15 46.21 -26.54
C PRO A 337 30.99 45.09 -25.50
N TYR A 338 31.45 45.31 -24.27
CA TYR A 338 31.41 44.32 -23.20
C TYR A 338 30.02 44.24 -22.56
N GLU A 339 29.27 45.34 -22.56
CA GLU A 339 27.89 45.42 -22.08
C GLU A 339 26.92 44.71 -23.04
N GLU A 340 27.04 44.93 -24.35
CA GLU A 340 26.33 44.20 -25.40
C GLU A 340 26.65 42.70 -25.36
N MET A 341 27.94 42.34 -25.21
CA MET A 341 28.35 40.94 -25.10
C MET A 341 27.85 40.28 -23.81
N ALA A 342 27.82 41.00 -22.69
CA ALA A 342 27.25 40.53 -21.44
C ALA A 342 25.72 40.37 -21.53
N LYS A 343 25.02 41.29 -22.20
CA LYS A 343 23.57 41.18 -22.50
C LYS A 343 23.28 39.94 -23.34
N LYS A 344 24.00 39.74 -24.45
CA LYS A 344 23.87 38.57 -25.35
C LYS A 344 24.21 37.25 -24.64
N ASN A 345 25.23 37.24 -23.78
CA ASN A 345 25.55 36.07 -22.94
C ASN A 345 24.48 35.80 -21.88
N LYS A 346 23.84 36.84 -21.32
CA LYS A 346 22.71 36.70 -20.40
C LYS A 346 21.47 36.15 -21.10
N GLU A 347 21.16 36.60 -22.30
CA GLU A 347 20.05 36.11 -23.11
C GLU A 347 20.24 34.63 -23.47
N LYS A 348 21.44 34.23 -23.91
CA LYS A 348 21.81 32.80 -24.09
C LYS A 348 21.64 31.99 -22.82
N TYR A 349 22.21 32.44 -21.70
CA TYR A 349 22.08 31.74 -20.42
C TYR A 349 20.62 31.60 -19.97
N MET A 350 19.75 32.59 -20.23
CA MET A 350 18.32 32.46 -19.93
C MET A 350 17.65 31.40 -20.81
N GLN A 351 17.98 31.33 -22.10
CA GLN A 351 17.48 30.29 -23.01
C GLN A 351 17.98 28.89 -22.61
N GLU A 352 19.28 28.75 -22.34
CA GLU A 352 19.91 27.50 -21.86
C GLU A 352 19.32 27.04 -20.51
N MET A 353 19.10 27.97 -19.58
CA MET A 353 18.45 27.70 -18.29
C MET A 353 16.99 27.30 -18.45
N GLU A 354 16.25 27.87 -19.40
CA GLU A 354 14.85 27.55 -19.63
C GLU A 354 14.70 26.15 -20.25
N VAL A 355 15.53 25.82 -21.25
CA VAL A 355 15.62 24.45 -21.78
C VAL A 355 16.01 23.47 -20.67
N TYR A 356 17.04 23.78 -19.85
CA TYR A 356 17.46 22.94 -18.73
C TYR A 356 16.38 22.78 -17.65
N LYS A 357 15.49 23.76 -17.41
CA LYS A 357 14.30 23.55 -16.55
C LYS A 357 13.35 22.55 -17.21
N GLN A 358 13.00 22.79 -18.48
CA GLN A 358 11.99 22.01 -19.19
C GLN A 358 12.41 20.55 -19.32
N THR A 359 13.65 20.26 -19.75
CA THR A 359 14.17 18.88 -19.80
C THR A 359 14.19 18.24 -18.42
N LYS A 360 14.50 19.00 -17.36
CA LYS A 360 14.55 18.48 -15.98
C LYS A 360 13.15 18.25 -15.37
N GLU A 361 12.15 19.01 -15.81
CA GLU A 361 10.75 18.79 -15.46
C GLU A 361 10.15 17.61 -16.25
N GLU A 362 10.53 17.45 -17.51
CA GLU A 362 10.22 16.25 -18.31
C GLU A 362 10.88 14.99 -17.74
N GLU A 363 12.16 15.03 -17.36
CA GLU A 363 12.86 13.94 -16.64
C GLU A 363 12.19 13.64 -15.30
N ALA A 364 11.82 14.66 -14.52
CA ALA A 364 11.07 14.45 -13.27
C ALA A 364 9.66 13.90 -13.50
N SER A 365 9.06 14.16 -14.67
CA SER A 365 7.75 13.64 -15.08
C SER A 365 7.84 12.20 -15.59
N SER A 366 8.88 11.83 -16.34
CA SER A 366 9.13 10.45 -16.78
C SER A 366 9.48 9.55 -15.59
N LEU A 367 10.40 9.99 -14.71
CA LEU A 367 10.77 9.24 -13.51
C LEU A 367 9.56 8.98 -12.60
N LYS A 368 8.68 9.96 -12.38
CA LYS A 368 7.43 9.76 -11.63
C LYS A 368 6.51 8.71 -12.27
N LYS A 369 6.41 8.68 -13.61
CA LYS A 369 5.60 7.68 -14.34
C LYS A 369 6.23 6.29 -14.26
N GLU A 370 7.55 6.18 -14.36
CA GLU A 370 8.28 4.92 -14.18
C GLU A 370 8.16 4.39 -12.75
N GLU A 371 8.26 5.26 -11.74
CA GLU A 371 7.98 4.94 -10.34
C GLU A 371 6.51 4.47 -10.16
N GLU A 372 5.53 5.16 -10.76
CA GLU A 372 4.11 4.79 -10.68
C GLU A 372 3.81 3.43 -11.35
N GLU A 373 4.37 3.14 -12.52
CA GLU A 373 4.22 1.83 -13.19
C GLU A 373 4.93 0.71 -12.41
N LEU A 374 6.12 0.97 -11.86
CA LEU A 374 6.80 0.02 -10.98
C LEU A 374 5.98 -0.29 -9.71
N MET A 375 5.30 0.72 -9.16
CA MET A 375 4.39 0.59 -8.02
C MET A 375 3.12 -0.20 -8.37
N LYS A 376 2.54 0.00 -9.57
CA LYS A 376 1.44 -0.83 -10.09
C LYS A 376 1.86 -2.30 -10.23
N LEU A 377 3.06 -2.56 -10.75
CA LEU A 377 3.61 -3.92 -10.86
C LEU A 377 3.80 -4.58 -9.49
N GLN A 378 4.41 -3.89 -8.51
CA GLN A 378 4.58 -4.41 -7.15
C GLN A 378 3.22 -4.69 -6.47
N LYS A 379 2.23 -3.80 -6.64
CA LYS A 379 0.86 -3.99 -6.12
C LYS A 379 0.17 -5.20 -6.75
N HIS A 380 0.31 -5.39 -8.06
CA HIS A 380 -0.22 -6.55 -8.77
C HIS A 380 0.45 -7.86 -8.31
N GLU A 381 1.77 -7.88 -8.13
CA GLU A 381 2.48 -9.05 -7.59
C GLU A 381 2.04 -9.40 -6.17
N ALA A 382 1.94 -8.40 -5.28
CA ALA A 382 1.44 -8.59 -3.92
C ALA A 382 0.02 -9.20 -3.88
N LEU A 383 -0.88 -8.72 -4.75
CA LEU A 383 -2.23 -9.27 -4.91
C LEU A 383 -2.22 -10.71 -5.46
N GLN A 384 -1.28 -11.07 -6.35
CA GLN A 384 -1.11 -12.46 -6.77
C GLN A 384 -0.58 -13.35 -5.63
N LEU A 385 0.33 -12.85 -4.80
CA LEU A 385 0.86 -13.60 -3.65
C LEU A 385 -0.23 -13.83 -2.58
N LEU A 386 -1.10 -12.86 -2.33
CA LEU A 386 -2.28 -13.05 -1.47
C LEU A 386 -3.23 -14.10 -2.04
N LYS A 387 -3.62 -14.00 -3.32
CA LYS A 387 -4.48 -15.00 -3.99
C LYS A 387 -3.85 -16.41 -4.04
N LYS A 388 -2.51 -16.51 -4.05
CA LYS A 388 -1.80 -17.79 -3.89
C LYS A 388 -1.89 -18.32 -2.45
N LYS A 389 -1.67 -17.47 -1.44
CA LYS A 389 -1.82 -17.83 -0.01
C LYS A 389 -3.24 -18.30 0.32
N GLU A 390 -4.27 -17.55 -0.06
CA GLU A 390 -5.68 -17.91 0.15
C GLU A 390 -6.03 -19.26 -0.47
N LYS A 391 -5.57 -19.54 -1.69
CA LYS A 391 -5.73 -20.86 -2.33
C LYS A 391 -5.05 -21.97 -1.53
N THR A 392 -3.81 -21.77 -1.06
CA THR A 392 -3.13 -22.77 -0.21
C THR A 392 -3.83 -22.96 1.14
N GLU A 393 -4.31 -21.90 1.78
CA GLU A 393 -5.08 -22.02 3.01
C GLU A 393 -6.41 -22.76 2.82
N ASN A 394 -7.14 -22.48 1.75
CA ASN A 394 -8.42 -23.12 1.48
C ASN A 394 -8.23 -24.60 1.10
N ILE A 395 -7.13 -24.95 0.42
CA ILE A 395 -6.70 -26.35 0.27
C ILE A 395 -6.42 -26.98 1.64
N ILE A 396 -5.60 -26.35 2.50
CA ILE A 396 -5.26 -26.87 3.84
C ILE A 396 -6.50 -27.02 4.73
N LYS A 397 -7.44 -26.06 4.69
CA LYS A 397 -8.73 -26.12 5.39
C LYS A 397 -9.54 -27.32 4.88
N LYS A 398 -9.71 -27.46 3.57
CA LYS A 398 -10.43 -28.59 2.95
C LYS A 398 -9.79 -29.95 3.28
N THR A 399 -8.46 -30.08 3.23
CA THR A 399 -7.76 -31.31 3.62
C THR A 399 -7.97 -31.64 5.11
N LYS A 400 -7.95 -30.63 6.00
CA LYS A 400 -8.27 -30.82 7.42
C LYS A 400 -9.73 -31.23 7.64
N GLU A 401 -10.68 -30.68 6.88
CA GLU A 401 -12.09 -31.09 6.94
C GLU A 401 -12.32 -32.50 6.39
N GLU A 402 -11.68 -32.88 5.29
CA GLU A 402 -11.76 -34.25 4.76
C GLU A 402 -11.12 -35.27 5.72
N GLN A 403 -10.00 -34.93 6.36
CA GLN A 403 -9.42 -35.74 7.44
C GLN A 403 -10.35 -35.82 8.66
N LYS A 404 -11.04 -34.74 9.01
CA LYS A 404 -11.99 -34.70 10.12
C LYS A 404 -13.24 -35.54 9.80
N LYS A 405 -13.84 -35.39 8.62
CA LYS A 405 -14.96 -36.23 8.14
C LYS A 405 -14.57 -37.71 8.13
N LYS A 406 -13.43 -38.09 7.54
CA LYS A 406 -12.92 -39.48 7.60
C LYS A 406 -12.64 -40.01 9.01
N LYS A 407 -12.51 -39.13 10.01
CA LYS A 407 -12.32 -39.46 11.44
C LYS A 407 -13.63 -39.43 12.25
N GLU A 408 -14.69 -38.83 11.71
CA GLU A 408 -16.05 -38.83 12.26
C GLU A 408 -16.89 -39.96 11.63
N GLU A 409 -16.77 -40.20 10.33
CA GLU A 409 -17.28 -41.41 9.64
C GLU A 409 -16.75 -42.68 10.31
N LYS A 410 -15.43 -42.77 10.57
CA LYS A 410 -14.84 -43.89 11.31
C LYS A 410 -15.30 -44.02 12.77
N LYS A 411 -15.92 -42.99 13.37
CA LYS A 411 -16.54 -43.07 14.70
C LYS A 411 -18.02 -43.42 14.65
N ASN A 412 -18.69 -43.07 13.56
CA ASN A 412 -20.11 -43.34 13.34
C ASN A 412 -20.35 -44.70 12.67
N ALA A 413 -19.32 -45.31 12.06
CA ALA A 413 -19.31 -46.66 11.49
C ALA A 413 -18.70 -47.73 12.42
N ASP A 414 -18.32 -47.35 13.65
CA ASP A 414 -18.10 -48.27 14.75
C ASP A 414 -19.48 -48.57 15.40
N ASP A 415 -20.14 -49.62 14.90
CA ASP A 415 -21.25 -50.26 15.62
C ASP A 415 -20.73 -50.67 17.02
N PRO A 416 -21.42 -50.32 18.13
CA PRO A 416 -21.01 -50.66 19.48
C PRO A 416 -20.73 -52.15 19.72
N ASN A 417 -21.40 -53.05 18.98
CA ASN A 417 -21.26 -54.49 19.07
C ASN A 417 -20.18 -55.07 18.14
N LYS A 418 -19.57 -54.25 17.28
CA LYS A 418 -18.54 -54.71 16.35
C LYS A 418 -17.26 -55.08 17.11
N PRO A 419 -16.74 -56.32 16.95
CA PRO A 419 -15.49 -56.72 17.57
C PRO A 419 -14.34 -55.77 17.22
N LYS A 420 -13.48 -55.50 18.22
CA LYS A 420 -12.34 -54.59 18.08
C LYS A 420 -11.06 -55.37 17.89
N LYS A 421 -10.22 -54.94 16.93
CA LYS A 421 -8.94 -55.60 16.65
C LYS A 421 -8.08 -55.67 17.93
N PRO A 422 -7.54 -56.84 18.28
CA PRO A 422 -6.78 -57.04 19.51
C PRO A 422 -5.41 -56.35 19.43
N ALA A 423 -4.74 -56.29 20.58
CA ALA A 423 -3.39 -55.74 20.66
C ALA A 423 -2.37 -56.67 19.98
N SER A 424 -1.60 -56.12 19.03
CA SER A 424 -0.41 -56.77 18.46
C SER A 424 0.63 -57.12 19.54
N SER A 425 1.52 -58.08 19.28
CA SER A 425 2.54 -58.58 20.23
C SER A 425 3.39 -57.49 20.85
N TYR A 426 3.89 -56.54 20.04
CA TYR A 426 4.59 -55.36 20.54
C TYR A 426 3.73 -54.52 21.50
N ILE A 427 2.43 -54.40 21.25
CA ILE A 427 1.51 -53.62 22.09
C ILE A 427 1.21 -54.36 23.40
N LEU A 428 1.07 -55.69 23.37
CA LEU A 428 0.95 -56.53 24.57
C LEU A 428 2.20 -56.40 25.45
N PHE A 429 3.40 -56.61 24.87
CA PHE A 429 4.67 -56.35 25.54
C PHE A 429 4.76 -54.91 26.06
N SER A 430 4.33 -53.91 25.27
CA SER A 430 4.38 -52.51 25.68
C SER A 430 3.51 -52.18 26.89
N LYS A 431 2.50 -52.99 27.22
CA LYS A 431 1.71 -52.78 28.44
C LYS A 431 2.53 -53.22 29.66
N GLU A 432 3.09 -54.43 29.65
CA GLU A 432 3.85 -54.94 30.79
C GLU A 432 5.19 -54.23 30.95
N ALA A 433 5.92 -53.98 29.85
CA ALA A 433 7.15 -53.20 29.88
C ALA A 433 6.93 -51.73 30.28
N ARG A 434 5.74 -51.15 30.02
CA ARG A 434 5.37 -49.83 30.55
C ARG A 434 5.08 -49.86 32.04
N LYS A 435 4.47 -50.93 32.53
CA LYS A 435 4.22 -51.13 33.96
C LYS A 435 5.54 -51.26 34.71
N SER A 436 6.43 -52.18 34.31
CA SER A 436 7.75 -52.32 34.95
C SER A 436 8.56 -51.03 34.86
N LEU A 437 8.62 -50.35 33.70
CA LEU A 437 9.37 -49.08 33.59
C LEU A 437 8.77 -47.91 34.38
N LEU A 438 7.46 -47.93 34.67
CA LEU A 438 6.81 -46.92 35.51
C LEU A 438 7.04 -47.20 37.01
N GLU A 439 7.11 -48.47 37.40
CA GLU A 439 7.47 -48.94 38.75
C GLU A 439 8.98 -48.75 39.02
N GLU A 440 9.85 -49.06 38.05
CA GLU A 440 11.30 -48.82 38.06
C GLU A 440 11.66 -47.32 38.09
N ARG A 441 10.84 -46.45 37.46
CA ARG A 441 11.15 -45.03 37.26
C ARG A 441 9.91 -44.11 37.41
N PRO A 442 9.33 -44.02 38.62
CA PRO A 442 8.21 -43.12 38.89
C PRO A 442 8.57 -41.67 38.55
N GLY A 443 7.62 -40.95 37.95
CA GLY A 443 7.78 -39.56 37.52
C GLY A 443 8.43 -39.36 36.15
N THR A 444 8.91 -40.41 35.46
CA THR A 444 9.42 -40.26 34.09
C THR A 444 8.30 -39.98 33.07
N ASN A 445 8.60 -39.19 32.03
CA ASN A 445 7.62 -38.78 31.04
C ASN A 445 7.25 -39.92 30.07
N SER A 446 5.95 -40.07 29.80
CA SER A 446 5.36 -41.18 29.01
C SER A 446 5.97 -41.35 27.61
N SER A 447 6.46 -40.28 26.99
CA SER A 447 7.24 -40.30 25.74
C SER A 447 8.54 -41.08 25.88
N THR A 448 9.33 -40.82 26.93
CA THR A 448 10.61 -41.49 27.20
C THR A 448 10.38 -42.94 27.62
N ILE A 449 9.37 -43.21 28.46
CA ILE A 449 8.98 -44.60 28.79
C ILE A 449 8.64 -45.36 27.50
N THR A 450 7.88 -44.76 26.58
CA THR A 450 7.52 -45.38 25.30
C THR A 450 8.73 -45.57 24.37
N ALA A 451 9.72 -44.67 24.41
CA ALA A 451 10.98 -44.85 23.70
C ALA A 451 11.80 -46.03 24.27
N LEU A 452 11.94 -46.13 25.60
CA LEU A 452 12.64 -47.22 26.29
C LEU A 452 12.01 -48.59 26.00
N ILE A 453 10.68 -48.67 25.93
CA ILE A 453 9.96 -49.89 25.50
C ILE A 453 10.32 -50.29 24.07
N SER A 454 10.43 -49.31 23.15
CA SER A 454 10.80 -49.58 21.76
C SER A 454 12.25 -50.05 21.60
N VAL A 455 13.11 -49.76 22.58
CA VAL A 455 14.48 -50.28 22.69
C VAL A 455 14.46 -51.69 23.29
N LYS A 456 13.88 -51.89 24.49
CA LYS A 456 13.72 -53.22 25.12
C LYS A 456 13.11 -54.26 24.15
N TRP A 457 12.11 -53.89 23.34
CA TRP A 457 11.52 -54.80 22.34
C TRP A 457 12.46 -55.18 21.18
N LYS A 458 13.33 -54.27 20.75
CA LYS A 458 14.35 -54.55 19.71
C LYS A 458 15.46 -55.45 20.23
N GLU A 459 15.78 -55.33 21.52
CA GLU A 459 16.79 -56.13 22.21
C GLU A 459 16.32 -57.55 22.52
N LEU A 460 15.01 -57.79 22.73
CA LEU A 460 14.47 -59.15 22.87
C LEU A 460 14.82 -60.05 21.68
N SER A 461 15.27 -61.26 21.97
CA SER A 461 15.43 -62.35 21.02
C SER A 461 14.09 -62.81 20.42
N GLU A 462 14.13 -63.60 19.34
CA GLU A 462 12.90 -64.16 18.74
C GLU A 462 12.20 -65.15 19.68
N GLU A 463 12.95 -65.85 20.54
CA GLU A 463 12.43 -66.75 21.57
C GLU A 463 11.69 -65.99 22.67
N GLU A 464 12.21 -64.84 23.13
CA GLU A 464 11.53 -63.98 24.10
C GLU A 464 10.31 -63.24 23.49
N ARG A 465 10.36 -62.94 22.18
CA ARG A 465 9.19 -62.39 21.46
C ARG A 465 8.12 -63.45 21.19
N LYS A 466 8.48 -64.73 21.05
CA LYS A 466 7.57 -65.84 20.76
C LYS A 466 6.31 -65.86 21.65
N PRO A 467 6.39 -65.87 23.00
CA PRO A 467 5.19 -65.87 23.85
C PRO A 467 4.32 -64.60 23.72
N TRP A 468 4.84 -63.49 23.18
CA TRP A 468 4.05 -62.30 22.86
C TRP A 468 3.42 -62.38 21.46
N ASN A 469 4.11 -63.01 20.51
CA ASN A 469 3.59 -63.30 19.17
C ASN A 469 2.46 -64.34 19.24
N ASP A 470 2.65 -65.42 20.01
CA ASP A 470 1.66 -66.49 20.20
C ASP A 470 0.37 -65.93 20.82
N LYS A 471 0.48 -65.15 21.92
CA LYS A 471 -0.67 -64.46 22.55
C LYS A 471 -1.37 -63.47 21.61
N ALA A 472 -0.62 -62.82 20.71
CA ALA A 472 -1.21 -61.92 19.71
C ALA A 472 -1.88 -62.68 18.56
N ALA A 473 -1.36 -63.86 18.18
CA ALA A 473 -1.96 -64.74 17.20
C ALA A 473 -3.28 -65.35 17.74
N GLU A 474 -3.26 -65.91 18.94
CA GLU A 474 -4.42 -66.44 19.65
C GLU A 474 -5.54 -65.37 19.76
N ALA A 475 -5.21 -64.17 20.24
CA ALA A 475 -6.15 -63.06 20.32
C ALA A 475 -6.68 -62.64 18.93
N MET A 476 -5.83 -62.66 17.89
CA MET A 476 -6.25 -62.42 16.50
C MET A 476 -7.14 -63.52 15.93
N GLU A 477 -7.07 -64.75 16.43
CA GLU A 477 -7.96 -65.84 16.02
C GLU A 477 -9.30 -65.83 16.77
N ALA A 478 -9.30 -65.52 18.06
CA ALA A 478 -10.52 -65.20 18.79
C ALA A 478 -11.28 -64.04 18.10
N TYR A 479 -10.57 -62.97 17.76
CA TYR A 479 -11.11 -61.83 17.01
C TYR A 479 -11.68 -62.20 15.63
N LYS A 480 -11.06 -63.13 14.89
CA LYS A 480 -11.63 -63.62 13.61
C LYS A 480 -12.97 -64.33 13.85
N LYS A 481 -13.05 -65.21 14.85
CA LYS A 481 -14.27 -65.96 15.20
C LYS A 481 -15.40 -65.02 15.62
N GLU A 482 -15.11 -64.09 16.54
CA GLU A 482 -16.04 -63.02 16.95
C GLU A 482 -16.52 -62.19 15.74
N LEU A 483 -15.62 -61.82 14.82
CA LEU A 483 -15.96 -61.03 13.64
C LEU A 483 -16.82 -61.81 12.64
N GLU A 484 -16.57 -63.12 12.47
CA GLU A 484 -17.42 -63.99 11.66
C GLU A 484 -18.82 -64.17 12.27
N GLU A 485 -18.92 -64.34 13.59
CA GLU A 485 -20.19 -64.42 14.32
C GLU A 485 -20.97 -63.10 14.26
N TYR A 486 -20.30 -61.96 14.43
CA TYR A 486 -20.85 -60.64 14.20
C TYR A 486 -21.33 -60.45 12.74
N ASN A 487 -20.55 -60.87 11.75
CA ASN A 487 -20.97 -60.78 10.35
C ASN A 487 -22.20 -61.65 10.06
N LYS A 488 -22.29 -62.85 10.68
CA LYS A 488 -23.47 -63.73 10.59
C LYS A 488 -24.70 -63.09 11.25
N SER A 489 -24.56 -62.44 12.41
CA SER A 489 -25.69 -61.78 13.09
C SER A 489 -26.18 -60.52 12.36
N VAL A 490 -25.27 -59.72 11.80
CA VAL A 490 -25.62 -58.57 10.93
C VAL A 490 -26.36 -59.03 9.67
N ALA A 491 -25.90 -60.12 9.03
CA ALA A 491 -26.58 -60.69 7.86
C ALA A 491 -27.99 -61.22 8.20
N ALA A 492 -28.15 -61.91 9.34
CA ALA A 492 -29.45 -62.38 9.82
C ALA A 492 -30.42 -61.22 10.14
N SER A 493 -29.91 -60.15 10.77
CA SER A 493 -30.70 -58.94 11.06
C SER A 493 -31.15 -58.22 9.78
N ALA A 494 -30.27 -58.09 8.79
CA ALA A 494 -30.61 -57.51 7.49
C ALA A 494 -31.67 -58.34 6.72
N ALA A 495 -31.55 -59.68 6.77
CA ALA A 495 -32.53 -60.58 6.15
C ALA A 495 -33.90 -60.49 6.82
N ALA A 496 -33.96 -60.48 8.16
CA ALA A 496 -35.20 -60.30 8.90
C ALA A 496 -35.87 -58.94 8.62
N THR A 497 -35.08 -57.90 8.39
CA THR A 497 -35.58 -56.54 8.07
C THR A 497 -36.07 -56.40 6.60
N SER A 498 -35.85 -57.41 5.76
CA SER A 498 -36.36 -57.46 4.37
C SER A 498 -37.52 -58.47 4.18
N LEU A 499 -38.03 -59.03 5.29
CA LEU A 499 -39.16 -59.97 5.34
C LEU A 499 -40.38 -59.39 6.08
N CYS A 500 -40.38 -58.07 6.31
CA CYS A 500 -41.47 -57.25 6.83
C CYS A 500 -41.67 -56.02 5.93
#